data_AF-A0A819AMG4-F1
#
_entry.id   AF-A0A819AMG4-F1
#
_cell.length_a   1.000
_cell.length_b   1.000
_cell.length_c   1.000
_cell.angle_alpha   90.00
_cell.angle_beta   90.00
_cell.angle_gamma   90.00
#
_symmetry.space_group_name_H-M   'P 1'
#
loop_
_entity.id
_entity.type
_entity.pdbx_description
1 polymer ?
#
loop_
_entity_poly.entity_id
_entity_poly.type
_entity_poly.pdbx_seq_one_letter_code
_entity_poly.pdbx_strand_id
1 'polypeptide(L)'
;MNSIRSCIEQQLNEIELLRCCYPSSDEFYLDDIEAFNEAKEFLNEKRENIQRNLGFIIKLYLNDINTSIELQFVYPFYYPETPIDIHLRTYLSRECYEKFNESVKKFLNNKISSLQEPYIMEFLSWIQDNQNLFIVSNDTISKTTNEQIIKKKYFSRLWIYSHHIYNIEKRRNIINWAHELHLNGFSMPGKPGIICIEGEESDINEYWTRLRNLTWKKLQIKEKEYLGDIEENNLCFNQFQELAFVDDNHSKHDLGQLYQYLHDKKLDRMFNLFFGFDGTDKK
;
A
#
# COMPACT_ATOMS: atom_id res chain seq x y z
N MET A 1 -8.74 5.39 -35.50
CA MET A 1 -9.53 4.83 -34.39
C MET A 1 -9.84 3.41 -34.76
N ASN A 2 -9.07 2.50 -34.18
CA ASN A 2 -9.16 1.07 -34.33
C ASN A 2 -10.50 0.59 -33.77
N SER A 3 -10.96 -0.58 -34.23
CA SER A 3 -12.13 -1.19 -33.62
C SER A 3 -11.81 -1.57 -32.16
N ILE A 4 -12.82 -1.56 -31.29
CA ILE A 4 -12.67 -2.03 -29.91
C ILE A 4 -12.05 -3.44 -29.86
N ARG A 5 -12.40 -4.31 -30.82
CA ARG A 5 -11.83 -5.66 -30.94
C ARG A 5 -10.32 -5.64 -31.19
N SER A 6 -9.84 -4.75 -32.06
CA SER A 6 -8.40 -4.57 -32.30
C SER A 6 -7.68 -4.01 -31.07
N CYS A 7 -8.30 -3.09 -30.32
CA CYS A 7 -7.73 -2.59 -29.06
C CYS A 7 -7.62 -3.70 -28.01
N ILE A 8 -8.66 -4.52 -27.83
CA ILE A 8 -8.62 -5.65 -26.89
C ILE A 8 -7.60 -6.70 -27.29
N GLU A 9 -7.43 -6.97 -28.60
CA GLU A 9 -6.37 -7.87 -29.09
C GLU A 9 -4.97 -7.35 -28.73
N GLN A 10 -4.72 -6.06 -28.93
CA GLN A 10 -3.45 -5.44 -28.54
C GLN A 10 -3.21 -5.50 -27.03
N GLN A 11 -4.23 -5.27 -26.21
CA GLN A 11 -4.17 -5.38 -24.75
C GLN A 11 -3.79 -6.78 -24.28
N LEU A 12 -4.43 -7.82 -24.84
CA LEU A 12 -4.12 -9.21 -24.49
C LEU A 12 -2.70 -9.58 -24.92
N ASN A 13 -2.28 -9.16 -26.11
CA ASN A 13 -0.91 -9.41 -26.59
C ASN A 13 0.13 -8.74 -25.69
N GLU A 14 -0.10 -7.50 -25.26
CA GLU A 14 0.80 -6.81 -24.33
C GLU A 14 0.84 -7.51 -22.95
N ILE A 15 -0.30 -7.98 -22.42
CA ILE A 15 -0.34 -8.76 -21.17
C ILE A 15 0.47 -10.06 -21.32
N GLU A 16 0.29 -10.83 -22.39
CA GLU A 16 1.03 -12.08 -22.59
C GLU A 16 2.55 -11.81 -22.75
N LEU A 17 2.94 -10.69 -23.38
CA LEU A 17 4.34 -10.25 -23.43
C LEU A 17 4.86 -9.92 -22.03
N LEU A 18 4.12 -9.13 -21.24
CA LEU A 18 4.49 -8.77 -19.87
C LEU A 18 4.65 -10.00 -18.99
N ARG A 19 3.78 -11.00 -19.13
CA ARG A 19 3.89 -12.30 -18.43
C ARG A 19 5.17 -13.06 -18.80
N CYS A 20 5.64 -12.93 -20.04
CA CYS A 20 6.92 -13.52 -20.45
C CYS A 20 8.12 -12.77 -19.84
N CYS A 21 8.03 -11.44 -19.71
CA CYS A 21 9.09 -10.61 -19.14
C CYS A 21 9.17 -10.69 -17.61
N TYR A 22 8.04 -10.95 -16.94
CA TYR A 22 7.90 -11.05 -15.49
C TYR A 22 7.30 -12.43 -15.13
N PRO A 23 8.06 -13.52 -15.28
CA PRO A 23 7.54 -14.88 -15.22
C PRO A 23 7.24 -15.36 -13.79
N SER A 24 7.78 -14.69 -12.77
CA SER A 24 7.59 -15.12 -11.38
C SER A 24 6.17 -14.80 -10.92
N SER A 25 5.56 -15.71 -10.16
CA SER A 25 4.17 -15.56 -9.69
C SER A 25 3.94 -14.38 -8.75
N ASP A 26 5.01 -13.82 -8.19
CA ASP A 26 4.99 -12.62 -7.34
C ASP A 26 5.36 -11.32 -8.10
N GLU A 27 5.80 -11.43 -9.36
CA GLU A 27 6.19 -10.29 -10.20
C GLU A 27 5.03 -9.78 -11.07
N PHE A 28 4.20 -10.68 -11.61
CA PHE A 28 3.03 -10.33 -12.42
C PHE A 28 1.81 -11.12 -11.98
N TYR A 29 0.67 -10.44 -11.80
CA TYR A 29 -0.60 -11.12 -11.58
C TYR A 29 -1.79 -10.32 -12.11
N LEU A 30 -2.80 -11.03 -12.61
CA LEU A 30 -4.07 -10.45 -13.04
C LEU A 30 -4.89 -10.04 -11.82
N ASP A 31 -5.57 -8.89 -11.89
CA ASP A 31 -6.45 -8.46 -10.81
C ASP A 31 -7.83 -9.15 -10.87
N ASP A 32 -8.33 -9.39 -12.07
CA ASP A 32 -9.56 -10.12 -12.39
C ASP A 32 -9.30 -11.12 -13.54
N ILE A 33 -9.15 -12.40 -13.18
CA ILE A 33 -8.96 -13.50 -14.13
C ILE A 33 -10.18 -13.65 -15.07
N GLU A 34 -11.37 -13.31 -14.59
CA GLU A 34 -12.61 -13.46 -15.33
C GLU A 34 -12.76 -12.36 -16.38
N ALA A 35 -12.28 -11.14 -16.10
CA ALA A 35 -12.15 -10.09 -17.11
C ALA A 35 -11.24 -10.52 -18.27
N PHE A 36 -10.12 -11.18 -17.96
CA PHE A 36 -9.20 -11.71 -18.96
C PHE A 36 -9.82 -12.83 -19.81
N ASN A 37 -10.55 -13.75 -19.19
CA ASN A 37 -11.29 -14.79 -19.91
C ASN A 37 -12.40 -14.19 -20.79
N GLU A 38 -13.13 -13.19 -20.28
CA GLU A 38 -14.18 -12.48 -21.03
C GLU A 38 -13.62 -11.80 -22.28
N ALA A 39 -12.46 -11.14 -22.17
CA ALA A 39 -11.78 -10.54 -23.32
C ALA A 39 -11.39 -11.59 -24.37
N LYS A 40 -10.87 -12.76 -23.95
CA LYS A 40 -10.56 -13.87 -24.87
C LYS A 40 -11.83 -14.41 -25.55
N GLU A 41 -12.94 -14.52 -24.84
CA GLU A 41 -14.24 -14.93 -25.43
C GLU A 41 -14.75 -13.91 -26.45
N PHE A 42 -14.63 -12.62 -26.14
CA PHE A 42 -15.04 -11.52 -27.01
C PHE A 42 -14.25 -11.50 -28.33
N LEU A 43 -12.94 -11.74 -28.29
CA LEU A 43 -12.13 -11.85 -29.50
C LEU A 43 -12.48 -13.08 -30.34
N ASN A 44 -12.79 -14.22 -29.69
CA ASN A 44 -13.17 -15.46 -30.36
C ASN A 44 -14.64 -15.51 -30.81
N GLU A 45 -15.35 -14.38 -30.78
CA GLU A 45 -16.76 -14.24 -31.18
C GLU A 45 -17.74 -15.11 -30.37
N LYS A 46 -17.32 -15.62 -29.21
CA LYS A 46 -18.20 -16.37 -28.30
C LYS A 46 -19.10 -15.45 -27.49
N ARG A 47 -18.80 -14.15 -27.50
CA ARG A 47 -19.53 -13.10 -26.80
C ARG A 47 -19.56 -11.85 -27.68
N GLU A 48 -20.72 -11.19 -27.75
CA GLU A 48 -20.93 -10.01 -28.59
C GLU A 48 -20.42 -8.70 -27.97
N ASN A 49 -20.32 -8.62 -26.64
CA ASN A 49 -19.96 -7.41 -25.90
C ASN A 49 -18.97 -7.71 -24.77
N ILE A 50 -18.19 -6.71 -24.37
CA ILE A 50 -17.28 -6.76 -23.22
C ILE A 50 -17.73 -5.74 -22.17
N GLN A 51 -17.69 -6.12 -20.90
CA GLN A 51 -18.16 -5.27 -19.79
C GLN A 51 -17.07 -4.94 -18.78
N ARG A 52 -16.00 -5.75 -18.71
CA ARG A 52 -14.92 -5.60 -17.74
C ARG A 52 -13.64 -5.10 -18.41
N ASN A 53 -13.05 -4.07 -17.82
CA ASN A 53 -11.70 -3.63 -18.18
C ASN A 53 -10.68 -4.67 -17.76
N LEU A 54 -9.61 -4.81 -18.55
CA LEU A 54 -8.49 -5.67 -18.20
C LEU A 54 -7.58 -4.94 -17.22
N GLY A 55 -7.27 -5.58 -16.10
CA GLY A 55 -6.32 -5.06 -15.13
C GLY A 55 -5.29 -6.10 -14.72
N PHE A 56 -4.15 -5.60 -14.26
CA PHE A 56 -3.06 -6.42 -13.78
C PHE A 56 -2.14 -5.61 -12.89
N ILE A 57 -1.32 -6.30 -12.12
CA ILE A 57 -0.33 -5.71 -11.22
C ILE A 57 1.05 -6.26 -11.57
N ILE A 58 2.02 -5.36 -11.58
CA ILE A 58 3.43 -5.68 -11.71
C ILE A 58 4.15 -5.22 -10.46
N LYS A 59 4.83 -6.15 -9.79
CA LYS A 59 5.81 -5.85 -8.75
C LYS A 59 7.17 -5.67 -9.42
N LEU A 60 7.64 -4.44 -9.43
CA LEU A 60 8.87 -4.04 -10.08
C LEU A 60 9.96 -3.84 -9.02
N TYR A 61 11.08 -4.55 -9.17
CA TYR A 61 12.25 -4.36 -8.33
C TYR A 61 13.12 -3.22 -8.88
N LEU A 62 13.42 -2.25 -8.02
CA LEU A 62 14.21 -1.06 -8.31
C LEU A 62 15.62 -1.28 -7.76
N ASN A 63 16.53 -1.66 -8.66
CA ASN A 63 17.88 -2.10 -8.31
C ASN A 63 18.71 -1.03 -7.61
N ASP A 64 18.61 0.23 -8.04
CA ASP A 64 19.48 1.32 -7.58
C ASP A 64 19.19 1.70 -6.12
N ILE A 65 17.95 1.47 -5.68
CA ILE A 65 17.47 1.81 -4.35
C ILE A 65 17.07 0.57 -3.54
N ASN A 66 17.36 -0.63 -4.08
CA ASN A 66 17.17 -1.93 -3.45
C ASN A 66 15.78 -2.11 -2.81
N THR A 67 14.73 -1.72 -3.53
CA THR A 67 13.33 -1.80 -3.07
C THR A 67 12.41 -2.29 -4.18
N SER A 68 11.20 -2.73 -3.82
CA SER A 68 10.18 -3.08 -4.81
C SER A 68 8.96 -2.16 -4.72
N ILE A 69 8.44 -1.79 -5.88
CA ILE A 69 7.16 -1.08 -6.01
C ILE A 69 6.12 -1.98 -6.66
N GLU A 70 4.85 -1.73 -6.38
CA GLU A 70 3.74 -2.40 -7.05
C GLU A 70 2.95 -1.38 -7.85
N LEU A 71 2.79 -1.66 -9.13
CA LEU A 71 2.07 -0.84 -10.10
C LEU A 71 0.85 -1.60 -10.56
N GLN A 72 -0.33 -1.03 -10.35
CA GLN A 72 -1.56 -1.51 -10.94
C GLN A 72 -1.83 -0.74 -12.23
N PHE A 73 -2.19 -1.50 -13.26
CA PHE A 73 -2.59 -1.00 -14.55
C PHE A 73 -4.03 -1.43 -14.81
N VAL A 74 -4.85 -0.50 -15.32
CA VAL A 74 -6.22 -0.80 -15.76
C VAL A 74 -6.37 -0.26 -17.17
N TYR A 75 -6.52 -1.16 -18.14
CA TYR A 75 -6.74 -0.81 -19.54
C TYR A 75 -8.17 -0.32 -19.77
N PRO A 76 -8.37 0.92 -20.25
CA PRO A 76 -9.62 1.28 -20.89
C PRO A 76 -9.86 0.43 -22.14
N PHE A 77 -11.11 0.22 -22.52
CA PHE A 77 -11.48 -0.57 -23.70
C PHE A 77 -10.80 -0.14 -25.02
N TYR A 78 -10.44 1.14 -25.13
CA TYR A 78 -9.82 1.71 -26.32
C TYR A 78 -8.30 1.94 -26.18
N TYR A 79 -7.65 1.47 -25.11
CA TYR A 79 -6.18 1.46 -25.05
C TYR A 79 -5.62 0.58 -26.18
N PRO A 80 -4.53 0.98 -26.88
CA PRO A 80 -3.63 2.10 -26.58
C PRO A 80 -4.05 3.49 -27.10
N GLU A 81 -5.19 3.61 -27.79
CA GLU A 81 -5.68 4.92 -28.33
C GLU A 81 -6.14 5.88 -27.24
N THR A 82 -6.40 5.36 -26.04
CA THR A 82 -6.72 6.12 -24.84
C THR A 82 -5.63 5.91 -23.78
N PRO A 83 -5.32 6.94 -22.97
CA PRO A 83 -4.34 6.81 -21.92
C PRO A 83 -4.80 5.80 -20.88
N ILE A 84 -3.88 4.95 -20.43
CA ILE A 84 -4.13 3.97 -19.38
C ILE A 84 -4.19 4.62 -17.99
N ASP A 85 -4.98 4.02 -17.09
CA ASP A 85 -4.94 4.32 -15.67
C ASP A 85 -3.84 3.52 -14.96
N ILE A 86 -2.90 4.24 -14.33
CA ILE A 86 -1.77 3.67 -13.60
C ILE A 86 -1.84 4.10 -12.13
N HIS A 87 -1.79 3.13 -11.22
CA HIS A 87 -1.85 3.36 -9.79
C HIS A 87 -0.66 2.72 -9.07
N LEU A 88 0.06 3.53 -8.31
CA LEU A 88 1.05 3.03 -7.37
C LEU A 88 0.34 2.42 -6.15
N ARG A 89 0.52 1.10 -5.93
CA ARG A 89 -0.08 0.36 -4.79
C ARG A 89 0.85 0.24 -3.59
N THR A 90 2.13 0.52 -3.76
CA THR A 90 3.10 0.47 -2.67
C THR A 90 3.00 1.68 -1.74
N TYR A 91 3.37 1.51 -0.47
CA TYR A 91 3.38 2.58 0.52
C TYR A 91 4.69 3.37 0.40
N LEU A 92 4.66 4.48 -0.33
CA LEU A 92 5.72 5.48 -0.36
C LEU A 92 5.26 6.77 0.32
N SER A 93 6.19 7.69 0.56
CA SER A 93 5.85 9.01 1.11
C SER A 93 4.84 9.72 0.19
N ARG A 94 4.03 10.60 0.78
CA ARG A 94 3.10 11.44 0.02
C ARG A 94 3.83 12.22 -1.08
N GLU A 95 5.03 12.71 -0.81
CA GLU A 95 5.88 13.40 -1.77
C GLU A 95 6.28 12.49 -2.95
N CYS A 96 6.68 11.24 -2.69
CA CYS A 96 6.96 10.27 -3.75
C CYS A 96 5.71 9.97 -4.59
N TYR A 97 4.53 9.87 -3.95
CA TYR A 97 3.26 9.65 -4.66
C TYR A 97 2.90 10.84 -5.56
N GLU A 98 3.07 12.07 -5.07
CA GLU A 98 2.86 13.30 -5.84
C GLU A 98 3.86 13.41 -7.01
N LYS A 99 5.16 13.20 -6.76
CA LYS A 99 6.20 13.17 -7.80
C LYS A 99 5.94 12.08 -8.85
N PHE A 100 5.55 10.89 -8.42
CA PHE A 100 5.20 9.78 -9.31
C PHE A 100 4.01 10.16 -10.19
N ASN A 101 2.91 10.63 -9.60
CA ASN A 101 1.71 10.99 -10.36
C ASN A 101 1.94 12.14 -11.34
N GLU A 102 2.70 13.17 -10.94
CA GLU A 102 3.09 14.25 -11.86
C GLU A 102 3.95 13.73 -13.01
N SER A 103 4.87 12.80 -12.74
CA SER A 103 5.76 12.26 -13.75
C SER A 103 5.03 11.29 -14.69
N VAL A 104 4.09 10.48 -14.18
CA VAL A 104 3.17 9.67 -14.99
C VAL A 104 2.35 10.56 -15.91
N LYS A 105 1.76 11.65 -15.40
CA LYS A 105 1.01 12.61 -16.24
C LYS A 105 1.88 13.19 -17.35
N LYS A 106 3.14 13.57 -17.06
CA LYS A 106 4.09 14.05 -18.06
C LYS A 106 4.42 12.98 -19.10
N PHE A 107 4.69 11.75 -18.66
CA PHE A 107 4.97 10.61 -19.54
C PHE A 107 3.80 10.36 -20.50
N LEU A 108 2.58 10.25 -19.96
CA LEU A 108 1.36 10.03 -20.75
C LEU A 108 1.12 11.18 -21.72
N ASN A 109 1.26 12.43 -21.28
CA ASN A 109 1.10 13.61 -22.16
C ASN A 109 2.08 13.60 -23.33
N ASN A 110 3.33 13.19 -23.12
CA ASN A 110 4.32 13.06 -24.19
C ASN A 110 3.95 11.92 -25.16
N LYS A 111 3.31 10.86 -24.65
CA LYS A 111 2.81 9.74 -25.45
C LYS A 111 1.53 10.02 -26.22
N ILE A 112 0.75 11.06 -25.86
CA ILE A 112 -0.52 11.41 -26.54
C ILE A 112 -0.37 11.50 -28.06
N SER A 113 0.77 12.00 -28.54
CA SER A 113 1.06 12.14 -29.98
C SER A 113 1.31 10.81 -30.72
N SER A 114 1.51 9.71 -30.00
CA SER A 114 1.85 8.38 -30.55
C SER A 114 0.96 7.25 -29.99
N LEU A 115 -0.26 7.56 -29.53
CA LEU A 115 -1.23 6.61 -28.96
C LEU A 115 -1.84 5.66 -30.02
N GLN A 116 -1.01 4.82 -30.64
CA GLN A 116 -1.47 3.75 -31.54
C GLN A 116 -0.85 2.39 -31.22
N GLU A 117 0.15 2.36 -30.35
CA GLU A 117 0.87 1.13 -29.98
C GLU A 117 0.90 0.98 -28.44
N PRO A 118 0.85 -0.26 -27.92
CA PRO A 118 1.00 -0.50 -26.49
C PRO A 118 2.38 -0.06 -25.97
N TYR A 119 2.42 0.57 -24.80
CA TYR A 119 3.61 1.25 -24.28
C TYR A 119 3.97 0.90 -22.82
N ILE A 120 3.38 -0.14 -22.22
CA ILE A 120 3.66 -0.48 -20.81
C ILE A 120 5.09 -0.94 -20.62
N MET A 121 5.66 -1.70 -21.54
CA MET A 121 7.08 -2.08 -21.48
C MET A 121 8.00 -0.86 -21.47
N GLU A 122 7.71 0.14 -22.31
CA GLU A 122 8.46 1.38 -22.33
C GLU A 122 8.28 2.18 -21.04
N PHE A 123 7.05 2.24 -20.51
CA PHE A 123 6.78 2.87 -19.22
C PHE A 123 7.56 2.20 -18.09
N LEU A 124 7.61 0.86 -18.04
CA LEU A 124 8.37 0.11 -17.03
C LEU A 124 9.87 0.35 -17.17
N SER A 125 10.40 0.42 -18.39
CA SER A 125 11.79 0.82 -18.64
C SER A 125 12.06 2.25 -18.16
N TRP A 126 11.17 3.18 -18.47
CA TRP A 126 11.28 4.56 -18.01
C TRP A 126 11.28 4.65 -16.47
N ILE A 127 10.45 3.85 -15.79
CA ILE A 127 10.47 3.73 -14.33
C ILE A 127 11.83 3.20 -13.82
N GLN A 128 12.40 2.20 -14.49
CA GLN A 128 13.73 1.66 -14.17
C GLN A 128 14.84 2.72 -14.35
N ASP A 129 14.68 3.65 -15.30
CA ASP A 129 15.63 4.76 -15.51
C ASP A 129 15.38 5.94 -14.54
N ASN A 130 14.21 6.01 -13.91
CA ASN A 130 13.77 7.11 -13.05
C ASN A 130 13.47 6.65 -11.61
N GLN A 131 14.28 5.72 -11.08
CA GLN A 131 14.10 5.20 -9.72
C GLN A 131 14.23 6.28 -8.63
N ASN A 132 14.89 7.40 -8.96
CA ASN A 132 14.98 8.59 -8.14
C ASN A 132 13.63 9.20 -7.75
N LEU A 133 12.55 8.90 -8.49
CA LEU A 133 11.17 9.27 -8.12
C LEU A 133 10.75 8.67 -6.78
N PHE A 134 11.34 7.51 -6.45
CA PHE A 134 11.01 6.73 -5.25
C PHE A 134 12.07 6.87 -4.16
N ILE A 135 13.13 7.65 -4.42
CA ILE A 135 14.05 8.09 -3.38
C ILE A 135 13.33 9.18 -2.59
N VAL A 136 13.02 8.88 -1.33
CA VAL A 136 12.70 9.92 -0.36
C VAL A 136 13.96 10.76 -0.20
N SER A 137 13.89 12.04 -0.56
CA SER A 137 15.00 12.97 -0.38
C SER A 137 15.35 13.05 1.11
N ASN A 138 16.33 12.26 1.53
CA ASN A 138 17.11 12.56 2.72
C ASN A 138 18.27 13.51 2.40
N ASP A 139 18.39 13.95 1.15
CA ASP A 139 19.41 14.84 0.64
C ASP A 139 18.73 16.00 -0.12
N THR A 140 18.61 17.17 0.51
CA THR A 140 19.54 18.27 0.23
C THR A 140 20.96 17.97 0.73
N ILE A 141 21.64 17.01 0.11
CA ILE A 141 23.09 16.82 0.24
C ILE A 141 23.65 16.55 -1.15
N SER A 142 23.70 17.60 -1.95
CA SER A 142 24.87 17.90 -2.78
C SER A 142 24.72 19.31 -3.32
N LYS A 143 25.69 20.14 -2.94
CA LYS A 143 25.81 21.59 -3.16
C LYS A 143 25.04 22.46 -2.16
N THR A 144 25.50 22.53 -0.92
CA THR A 144 26.32 23.67 -0.50
C THR A 144 27.07 23.35 0.78
N THR A 145 28.25 23.93 0.86
CA THR A 145 29.21 23.98 1.95
C THR A 145 28.57 24.17 3.33
N ASN A 146 29.10 23.46 4.33
CA ASN A 146 28.99 23.72 5.76
C ASN A 146 27.59 24.03 6.31
N GLU A 147 26.92 23.05 6.90
CA GLU A 147 26.49 23.11 8.31
C GLU A 147 25.84 21.79 8.74
N GLN A 148 26.23 21.34 9.92
CA GLN A 148 25.69 20.17 10.62
C GLN A 148 24.22 20.41 10.97
N ILE A 149 23.28 19.98 10.12
CA ILE A 149 21.86 19.96 10.49
C ILE A 149 21.49 18.53 10.90
N ILE A 150 21.39 18.35 12.20
CA ILE A 150 20.90 17.17 12.90
C ILE A 150 19.56 16.73 12.27
N LYS A 151 19.47 15.52 11.71
CA LYS A 151 18.17 14.87 11.42
C LYS A 151 17.41 14.83 12.74
N LYS A 152 16.44 15.74 12.93
CA LYS A 152 15.62 15.76 14.16
C LYS A 152 14.91 14.42 14.27
N LYS A 153 15.31 13.65 15.27
CA LYS A 153 14.61 12.43 15.65
C LYS A 153 13.33 12.83 16.36
N TYR A 154 12.22 12.24 15.96
CA TYR A 154 10.92 12.48 16.56
C TYR A 154 10.17 11.18 16.74
N PHE A 155 9.18 11.21 17.62
CA PHE A 155 8.28 10.10 17.86
C PHE A 155 7.00 10.25 17.05
N SER A 156 6.47 9.14 16.56
CA SER A 156 5.17 9.08 15.92
C SER A 156 4.35 7.90 16.45
N ARG A 157 3.07 7.86 16.11
CA ARG A 157 2.18 6.72 16.36
C ARG A 157 1.49 6.31 15.08
N LEU A 158 1.44 5.01 14.81
CA LEU A 158 0.78 4.44 13.64
C LEU A 158 -0.35 3.50 14.06
N TRP A 159 -1.53 3.75 13.52
CA TRP A 159 -2.74 2.94 13.73
C TRP A 159 -3.05 2.12 12.50
N ILE A 160 -3.18 0.81 12.67
CA ILE A 160 -3.30 -0.14 11.57
C ILE A 160 -4.52 -1.02 11.79
N TYR A 161 -5.36 -1.10 10.76
CA TYR A 161 -6.50 -1.99 10.65
C TYR A 161 -6.14 -3.19 9.78
N SER A 162 -6.56 -4.37 10.20
CA SER A 162 -6.55 -5.59 9.39
C SER A 162 -7.93 -6.24 9.37
N HIS A 163 -8.29 -6.89 8.26
CA HIS A 163 -9.53 -7.68 8.23
C HIS A 163 -9.57 -8.73 9.35
N HIS A 164 -8.43 -9.34 9.66
CA HIS A 164 -8.25 -10.22 10.82
C HIS A 164 -6.77 -10.54 11.06
N ILE A 165 -6.44 -10.91 12.29
CA ILE A 165 -5.11 -11.41 12.69
C ILE A 165 -5.30 -12.72 13.45
N TYR A 166 -5.49 -13.83 12.73
CA TYR A 166 -5.65 -15.17 13.34
C TYR A 166 -4.40 -16.04 13.24
N ASN A 167 -3.58 -15.82 12.22
CA ASN A 167 -2.39 -16.62 11.97
C ASN A 167 -1.37 -16.41 13.11
N ILE A 168 -0.98 -17.52 13.74
CA ILE A 168 -0.08 -17.55 14.91
C ILE A 168 1.31 -16.99 14.58
N GLU A 169 1.82 -17.28 13.38
CA GLU A 169 3.11 -16.78 12.92
C GLU A 169 3.09 -15.27 12.73
N LYS A 170 2.02 -14.71 12.14
CA LYS A 170 1.84 -13.26 12.04
C LYS A 170 1.79 -12.60 13.42
N ARG A 171 1.05 -13.19 14.36
CA ARG A 171 0.96 -12.70 15.75
C ARG A 171 2.34 -12.66 16.41
N ARG A 172 3.12 -13.73 16.24
CA ARG A 172 4.51 -13.80 16.73
C ARG A 172 5.39 -12.73 16.09
N ASN A 173 5.32 -12.55 14.77
CA ASN A 173 6.12 -11.55 14.04
C ASN A 173 5.78 -10.12 14.48
N ILE A 174 4.50 -9.81 14.64
CA ILE A 174 4.00 -8.52 15.16
C ILE A 174 4.67 -8.18 16.50
N ILE A 175 4.69 -9.13 17.44
CA ILE A 175 5.26 -8.91 18.77
C ILE A 175 6.80 -8.81 18.68
N ASN A 176 7.43 -9.76 17.99
CA ASN A 176 8.89 -9.84 17.90
C ASN A 176 9.50 -8.59 17.26
N TRP A 177 8.93 -8.11 16.15
CA TRP A 177 9.46 -6.93 15.47
C TRP A 177 9.24 -5.65 16.27
N ALA A 178 8.16 -5.55 17.05
CA ALA A 178 7.94 -4.38 17.90
C ALA A 178 9.02 -4.31 18.99
N HIS A 179 9.35 -5.45 19.60
CA HIS A 179 10.44 -5.51 20.58
C HIS A 179 11.81 -5.28 19.97
N GLU A 180 12.09 -5.87 18.80
CA GLU A 180 13.35 -5.70 18.08
C GLU A 180 13.61 -4.22 17.73
N LEU A 181 12.57 -3.50 17.35
CA LEU A 181 12.61 -2.11 16.92
C LEU A 181 12.29 -1.13 18.07
N HIS A 182 12.29 -1.60 19.32
CA HIS A 182 12.03 -0.80 20.52
C HIS A 182 10.73 0.05 20.45
N LEU A 183 9.70 -0.47 19.78
CA LEU A 183 8.40 0.16 19.66
C LEU A 183 7.50 -0.21 20.85
N ASN A 184 6.67 0.74 21.25
CA ASN A 184 5.61 0.54 22.23
C ASN A 184 4.25 0.46 21.54
N GLY A 185 3.22 0.00 22.25
CA GLY A 185 1.86 -0.03 21.73
C GLY A 185 1.16 -1.35 21.99
N PHE A 186 0.34 -1.78 21.05
CA PHE A 186 -0.35 -3.06 21.16
C PHE A 186 -0.75 -3.67 19.83
N SER A 187 -1.01 -4.96 19.85
CA SER A 187 -1.83 -5.63 18.84
C SER A 187 -3.07 -6.23 19.49
N MET A 188 -4.19 -6.21 18.79
CA MET A 188 -5.42 -6.86 19.18
C MET A 188 -5.79 -7.86 18.08
N PRO A 189 -5.39 -9.14 18.24
CA PRO A 189 -5.68 -10.16 17.27
C PRO A 189 -7.14 -10.58 17.31
N GLY A 190 -7.77 -10.66 16.16
CA GLY A 190 -9.15 -11.11 16.02
C GLY A 190 -9.76 -10.56 14.75
N LYS A 191 -11.07 -10.23 14.77
CA LYS A 191 -11.79 -9.65 13.63
C LYS A 191 -12.66 -8.48 14.12
N PRO A 192 -12.32 -7.23 13.77
CA PRO A 192 -11.13 -6.84 13.00
C PRO A 192 -9.84 -6.98 13.82
N GLY A 193 -8.71 -7.12 13.14
CA GLY A 193 -7.41 -7.01 13.79
C GLY A 193 -6.99 -5.55 13.90
N ILE A 194 -6.46 -5.14 15.05
CA ILE A 194 -5.96 -3.78 15.26
C ILE A 194 -4.50 -3.85 15.70
N ILE A 195 -3.65 -2.97 15.18
CA ILE A 195 -2.28 -2.80 15.64
C ILE A 195 -2.04 -1.30 15.83
N CYS A 196 -1.46 -0.94 16.97
CA CYS A 196 -1.02 0.39 17.29
C CYS A 196 0.45 0.32 17.70
N ILE A 197 1.30 1.10 17.06
CA ILE A 197 2.72 1.21 17.41
C ILE A 197 3.09 2.68 17.60
N GLU A 198 3.96 2.97 18.55
CA GLU A 198 4.59 4.29 18.73
C GLU A 198 6.05 4.14 19.13
N GLY A 199 6.87 5.12 18.77
CA GLY A 199 8.32 5.07 18.90
C GLY A 199 9.00 5.96 17.87
N GLU A 200 10.30 5.75 17.64
CA GLU A 200 11.06 6.54 16.65
C GLU A 200 10.47 6.33 15.25
N GLU A 201 10.32 7.42 14.51
CA GLU A 201 9.73 7.40 13.17
C GLU A 201 10.43 6.40 12.23
N SER A 202 11.76 6.27 12.32
CA SER A 202 12.53 5.31 11.52
C SER A 202 12.11 3.87 11.82
N ASP A 203 11.93 3.56 13.09
CA ASP A 203 11.61 2.21 13.57
C ASP A 203 10.15 1.84 13.25
N ILE A 204 9.24 2.81 13.32
CA ILE A 204 7.86 2.67 12.86
C ILE A 204 7.80 2.36 11.37
N ASN A 205 8.61 3.06 10.55
CA ASN A 205 8.63 2.84 9.11
C ASN A 205 9.22 1.46 8.75
N GLU A 206 10.24 1.00 9.47
CA GLU A 206 10.79 -0.35 9.31
C GLU A 206 9.77 -1.42 9.74
N TYR A 207 9.14 -1.24 10.91
CA TYR A 207 8.10 -2.15 11.39
C TYR A 207 6.95 -2.27 10.39
N TRP A 208 6.45 -1.13 9.89
CA TRP A 208 5.40 -1.10 8.88
C TRP A 208 5.81 -1.84 7.61
N THR A 209 7.05 -1.65 7.16
CA THR A 209 7.61 -2.33 5.98
C THR A 209 7.62 -3.85 6.15
N ARG A 210 8.05 -4.35 7.31
CA ARG A 210 7.99 -5.79 7.61
C ARG A 210 6.55 -6.30 7.69
N LEU A 211 5.68 -5.56 8.36
CA LEU A 211 4.28 -5.96 8.57
C LEU A 211 3.52 -6.08 7.25
N ARG A 212 3.66 -5.11 6.33
CA ARG A 212 2.93 -5.11 5.05
C ARG A 212 3.36 -6.24 4.10
N ASN A 213 4.58 -6.76 4.26
CA ASN A 213 5.11 -7.84 3.43
C ASN A 213 4.57 -9.22 3.82
N LEU A 214 3.84 -9.34 4.94
CA LEU A 214 3.08 -10.55 5.25
C LEU A 214 1.84 -10.66 4.36
N THR A 215 1.31 -11.86 4.16
CA THR A 215 0.12 -12.07 3.31
C THR A 215 -1.16 -11.58 4.01
N TRP A 216 -1.78 -10.47 3.59
CA TRP A 216 -3.00 -9.94 4.21
C TRP A 216 -4.22 -10.01 3.29
N LYS A 217 -5.41 -10.32 3.83
CA LYS A 217 -6.68 -10.14 3.08
C LYS A 217 -7.01 -8.65 2.90
N LYS A 218 -6.72 -7.85 3.92
CA LYS A 218 -6.80 -6.38 3.91
C LYS A 218 -6.00 -5.87 5.09
N LEU A 219 -5.10 -4.93 4.86
CA LEU A 219 -4.31 -4.21 5.85
C LEU A 219 -4.32 -2.73 5.46
N GLN A 220 -4.60 -1.83 6.39
CA GLN A 220 -4.74 -0.40 6.12
C GLN A 220 -4.20 0.41 7.29
N ILE A 221 -3.43 1.45 7.01
CA ILE A 221 -3.19 2.51 8.00
C ILE A 221 -4.49 3.31 8.15
N LYS A 222 -4.92 3.50 9.38
CA LYS A 222 -6.07 4.33 9.74
C LYS A 222 -5.66 5.75 10.05
N GLU A 223 -4.57 5.92 10.77
CA GLU A 223 -4.04 7.21 11.18
C GLU A 223 -2.54 7.12 11.44
N LYS A 224 -1.85 8.25 11.26
CA LYS A 224 -0.49 8.46 11.73
C LYS A 224 -0.41 9.78 12.50
N GLU A 225 0.07 9.75 13.74
CA GLU A 225 0.16 10.90 14.63
C GLU A 225 1.63 11.30 14.84
N TYR A 226 1.93 12.60 14.84
CA TYR A 226 3.21 13.13 15.30
C TYR A 226 3.15 13.34 16.81
N LEU A 227 4.12 12.79 17.55
CA LEU A 227 4.18 12.84 19.01
C LEU A 227 5.25 13.80 19.55
N GLY A 228 5.80 14.68 18.71
CA GLY A 228 6.86 15.60 19.14
C GLY A 228 8.27 15.04 18.96
N ASP A 229 9.26 15.90 19.20
CA ASP A 229 10.67 15.52 19.18
C ASP A 229 10.99 14.57 20.36
N ILE A 230 12.06 13.76 20.26
CA ILE A 230 12.37 12.71 21.27
C ILE A 230 12.42 13.25 22.72
N GLU A 231 12.81 14.50 22.90
CA GLU A 231 12.94 15.16 24.21
C GLU A 231 11.59 15.37 24.93
N GLU A 232 10.47 15.38 24.19
CA GLU A 232 9.13 15.66 24.74
C GLU A 232 8.42 14.42 25.31
N ASN A 233 8.89 13.21 24.98
CA ASN A 233 8.37 11.90 25.42
C ASN A 233 6.83 11.82 25.56
N ASN A 234 6.10 12.07 24.48
CA ASN A 234 4.62 11.97 24.47
C ASN A 234 4.10 10.55 24.18
N LEU A 235 4.89 9.52 24.48
CA LEU A 235 4.50 8.11 24.35
C LEU A 235 3.43 7.77 25.39
N CYS A 236 2.35 7.10 24.96
CA CYS A 236 1.21 6.71 25.79
C CYS A 236 1.26 5.24 26.23
N PHE A 237 2.20 4.46 25.68
CA PHE A 237 2.43 3.05 25.94
C PHE A 237 3.87 2.86 26.43
N ASN A 238 4.04 2.02 27.46
CA ASN A 238 5.35 1.76 28.07
C ASN A 238 6.08 0.58 27.42
N GLN A 239 5.34 -0.32 26.79
CA GLN A 239 5.85 -1.50 26.09
C GLN A 239 4.84 -1.91 25.03
N PHE A 240 5.28 -2.73 24.07
CA PHE A 240 4.37 -3.42 23.16
C PHE A 240 3.77 -4.66 23.82
N GLN A 241 2.46 -4.87 23.64
CA GLN A 241 1.76 -6.03 24.19
C GLN A 241 0.61 -6.50 23.29
N GLU A 242 0.33 -7.81 23.31
CA GLU A 242 -0.86 -8.35 22.66
C GLU A 242 -2.05 -8.28 23.64
N LEU A 243 -3.11 -7.60 23.22
CA LEU A 243 -4.34 -7.42 23.99
C LEU A 243 -5.42 -8.38 23.50
N ALA A 244 -6.11 -9.00 24.45
CA ALA A 244 -7.26 -9.84 24.20
C ALA A 244 -8.46 -9.30 24.99
N PHE A 245 -9.27 -8.48 24.33
CA PHE A 245 -10.59 -8.06 24.84
C PHE A 245 -11.61 -9.03 24.29
N VAL A 246 -12.14 -9.89 25.15
CA VAL A 246 -12.98 -11.02 24.75
C VAL A 246 -14.32 -10.89 25.45
N ASP A 247 -15.42 -11.03 24.70
CA ASP A 247 -16.77 -11.09 25.28
C ASP A 247 -16.99 -12.37 26.10
N ASP A 248 -18.02 -12.40 26.94
CA ASP A 248 -18.39 -13.57 27.77
C ASP A 248 -18.61 -14.86 26.95
N ASN A 249 -18.82 -14.73 25.64
CA ASN A 249 -19.03 -15.84 24.70
C ASN A 249 -17.77 -16.22 23.89
N HIS A 250 -16.62 -15.62 24.19
CA HIS A 250 -15.33 -15.83 23.53
C HIS A 250 -15.33 -15.76 22.00
N SER A 251 -16.27 -15.03 21.41
CA SER A 251 -16.54 -15.08 19.97
C SER A 251 -16.21 -13.77 19.25
N LYS A 252 -16.20 -12.65 19.97
CA LYS A 252 -15.97 -11.31 19.42
C LYS A 252 -15.15 -10.44 20.36
N HIS A 253 -14.61 -9.36 19.80
CA HIS A 253 -14.00 -8.32 20.61
C HIS A 253 -15.05 -7.64 21.49
N ASP A 254 -14.76 -7.56 22.78
CA ASP A 254 -15.49 -6.65 23.67
C ASP A 254 -15.05 -5.22 23.32
N LEU A 255 -15.85 -4.57 22.47
CA LEU A 255 -15.62 -3.20 22.03
C LEU A 255 -15.71 -2.19 23.19
N GLY A 256 -16.44 -2.51 24.26
CA GLY A 256 -16.52 -1.67 25.46
C GLY A 256 -15.20 -1.65 26.21
N GLN A 257 -14.57 -2.81 26.40
CA GLN A 257 -13.23 -2.90 26.99
C GLN A 257 -12.16 -2.20 26.15
N LEU A 258 -12.24 -2.33 24.81
CA LEU A 258 -11.35 -1.60 23.91
C LEU A 258 -11.55 -0.07 24.03
N TYR A 259 -12.80 0.40 24.07
CA TYR A 259 -13.08 1.83 24.24
C TYR A 259 -12.51 2.34 25.57
N GLN A 260 -12.76 1.64 26.68
CA GLN A 260 -12.25 2.03 28.00
C GLN A 260 -10.72 2.08 28.01
N TYR A 261 -10.06 1.07 27.44
CA TYR A 261 -8.61 1.03 27.33
C TYR A 261 -8.03 2.22 26.54
N LEU A 262 -8.69 2.62 25.44
CA LEU A 262 -8.29 3.79 24.67
C LEU A 262 -8.59 5.09 25.43
N HIS A 263 -9.71 5.17 26.11
CA HIS A 263 -10.12 6.34 26.90
C HIS A 263 -9.15 6.62 28.05
N ASP A 264 -8.73 5.60 28.78
CA ASP A 264 -7.75 5.71 29.88
C ASP A 264 -6.39 6.26 29.39
N LYS A 265 -6.10 6.09 28.10
CA LYS A 265 -4.90 6.60 27.41
C LYS A 265 -5.12 7.91 26.65
N LYS A 266 -6.33 8.49 26.70
CA LYS A 266 -6.75 9.68 25.95
C LYS A 266 -6.69 9.50 24.43
N LEU A 267 -6.99 8.29 23.96
CA LEU A 267 -6.98 7.86 22.56
C LEU A 267 -8.36 7.43 22.06
N ASP A 268 -9.42 7.77 22.79
CA ASP A 268 -10.81 7.40 22.48
C ASP A 268 -11.27 7.85 21.09
N ARG A 269 -10.71 8.97 20.56
CA ARG A 269 -10.96 9.43 19.18
C ARG A 269 -10.67 8.34 18.12
N MET A 270 -9.71 7.46 18.39
CA MET A 270 -9.34 6.37 17.47
C MET A 270 -10.46 5.34 17.37
N PHE A 271 -11.22 5.14 18.43
CA PHE A 271 -12.34 4.20 18.41
C PHE A 271 -13.35 4.56 17.31
N ASN A 272 -13.75 5.83 17.22
CA ASN A 272 -14.62 6.30 16.15
C ASN A 272 -13.95 6.11 14.77
N LEU A 273 -12.66 6.42 14.62
CA LEU A 273 -11.95 6.22 13.35
C LEU A 273 -11.95 4.75 12.85
N PHE A 274 -11.91 3.80 13.77
CA PHE A 274 -11.96 2.38 13.43
C PHE A 274 -13.37 1.86 13.12
N PHE A 275 -14.40 2.34 13.84
CA PHE A 275 -15.73 1.74 13.83
C PHE A 275 -16.86 2.65 13.30
N GLY A 276 -16.62 3.95 13.15
CA GLY A 276 -17.56 4.93 12.59
C GLY A 276 -18.66 5.38 13.54
N PHE A 277 -18.52 5.14 14.85
CA PHE A 277 -19.43 5.60 15.89
C PHE A 277 -18.67 5.88 17.19
N ASP A 278 -19.26 6.73 18.03
CA ASP A 278 -18.72 7.06 19.34
C ASP A 278 -19.10 5.92 20.30
N GLY A 279 -18.13 5.25 20.93
CA GLY A 279 -18.35 4.05 21.78
C GLY A 279 -19.33 4.23 22.96
N THR A 280 -19.92 5.41 23.11
CA THR A 280 -21.03 5.76 24.00
C THR A 280 -22.41 5.34 23.48
N ASP A 281 -22.53 4.94 22.21
CA ASP A 281 -23.76 4.42 21.63
C ASP A 281 -24.06 3.02 22.16
N LYS A 282 -24.55 2.96 23.40
CA LYS A 282 -25.13 1.76 23.99
C LYS A 282 -26.35 1.33 23.16
N LYS A 283 -26.32 0.11 22.64
CA LYS A 283 -27.55 -0.68 22.49
C LYS A 283 -27.91 -1.31 23.83
#